data_AF-X1FJI5-F1
#
_entry.id   AF-X1FJI5-F1
#
_cell.length_a   1.000
_cell.length_b   1.000
_cell.length_c   1.000
_cell.angle_alpha   90.00
_cell.angle_beta   90.00
_cell.angle_gamma   90.00
#
_symmetry.space_group_name_H-M   'P 1'
#
loop_
_entity.id
_entity.type
_entity.pdbx_description
1 polymer ?
#
loop_
_entity_poly.entity_id
_entity_poly.type
_entity_poly.pdbx_seq_one_letter_code
_entity_poly.pdbx_strand_id
1 'polypeptide(L)'
;GAAVEAFREFGFKDSKIGVTLNLTPFYSVSDSKEDIKAAFRGDGLSNRWFLDPIFKASYPEDMKKVFIKVAGEFDFIKDGDLQKISIKNDFLGV
;
A
#
# COMPACT_ATOMS: atom_id res chain seq x y z
N GLY A 1 -3.84 10.36 2.43
CA GLY A 1 -4.40 11.37 1.51
C GLY A 1 -4.57 12.76 2.08
N ALA A 2 -4.00 13.14 3.24
CA ALA A 2 -4.15 14.50 3.78
C ALA A 2 -3.66 15.58 2.80
N ALA A 3 -2.50 15.36 2.15
CA ALA A 3 -1.99 16.27 1.13
C ALA A 3 -2.91 16.35 -0.11
N VAL A 4 -3.58 15.25 -0.48
CA VAL A 4 -4.55 15.23 -1.60
C VAL A 4 -5.79 16.03 -1.26
N GLU A 5 -6.30 15.95 -0.03
CA GLU A 5 -7.42 16.77 0.44
C GLU A 5 -7.06 18.25 0.41
N ALA A 6 -5.94 18.63 1.04
CA ALA A 6 -5.48 20.02 1.07
C ALA A 6 -5.25 20.56 -0.35
N PHE A 7 -4.61 19.79 -1.23
CA PHE A 7 -4.40 20.16 -2.63
C PHE A 7 -5.72 20.47 -3.36
N ARG A 8 -6.77 19.69 -3.08
CA ARG A 8 -8.11 19.92 -3.66
C ARG A 8 -8.79 21.15 -3.09
N GLU A 9 -8.61 21.45 -1.81
CA GLU A 9 -9.15 22.66 -1.17
C GLU A 9 -8.59 23.96 -1.79
N PHE A 10 -7.34 23.94 -2.25
CA PHE A 10 -6.74 25.10 -2.95
C PHE A 10 -7.36 25.38 -4.33
N GLY A 11 -8.04 24.42 -4.96
CA GLY A 11 -8.79 24.65 -6.19
C GLY A 11 -7.95 25.02 -7.42
N PHE A 12 -6.69 24.57 -7.50
CA PHE A 12 -5.83 24.82 -8.66
C PHE A 12 -6.44 24.25 -9.96
N LYS A 13 -6.56 25.08 -11.00
CA LYS A 13 -7.05 24.65 -12.32
C LYS A 13 -6.03 23.76 -13.03
N ASP A 14 -6.54 22.76 -13.75
CA ASP A 14 -5.76 21.82 -14.59
C ASP A 14 -4.57 21.15 -13.89
N SER A 15 -4.69 20.98 -12.57
CA SER A 15 -3.65 20.41 -11.72
C SER A 15 -3.95 18.95 -11.38
N LYS A 16 -2.91 18.15 -11.13
CA LYS A 16 -3.03 16.74 -10.76
C LYS A 16 -2.10 16.42 -9.60
N ILE A 17 -2.55 15.55 -8.70
CA ILE A 17 -1.75 15.05 -7.59
C ILE A 17 -1.79 13.52 -7.53
N GLY A 18 -0.64 12.92 -7.23
CA GLY A 18 -0.48 11.48 -7.14
C GLY A 18 0.74 11.11 -6.31
N VAL A 19 0.73 9.90 -5.76
CA VAL A 19 1.87 9.31 -5.06
C VAL A 19 2.76 8.55 -6.02
N THR A 20 4.06 8.51 -5.73
CA THR A 20 5.04 7.68 -6.45
C THR A 20 5.51 6.55 -5.54
N LEU A 21 5.55 5.32 -6.06
CA LEU A 21 6.00 4.14 -5.32
C LEU A 21 7.12 3.43 -6.09
N ASN A 22 8.19 3.05 -5.39
CA ASN A 22 9.24 2.21 -5.94
C ASN A 22 8.79 0.73 -5.95
N LEU A 23 8.25 0.26 -7.08
CA LEU A 23 7.75 -1.10 -7.21
C LEU A 23 8.81 -2.05 -7.76
N THR A 24 8.95 -3.22 -7.14
CA THR A 24 9.85 -4.29 -7.60
C THR A 24 9.06 -5.57 -7.79
N PRO A 25 8.94 -6.12 -9.01
CA PRO A 25 8.26 -7.39 -9.22
C PRO A 25 9.05 -8.55 -8.60
N PHE A 26 8.36 -9.50 -7.99
CA PHE A 26 8.94 -10.71 -7.40
C PHE A 26 8.52 -11.95 -8.18
N TYR A 27 9.50 -12.79 -8.51
CA TYR A 27 9.29 -14.06 -9.21
C TYR A 27 9.85 -15.19 -8.35
N SER A 28 9.18 -16.34 -8.35
CA SER A 28 9.70 -17.53 -7.66
C SER A 28 10.90 -18.10 -8.43
N VAL A 29 11.86 -18.65 -7.69
CA VAL A 29 13.04 -19.30 -8.29
C VAL A 29 12.68 -20.62 -8.96
N SER A 30 11.65 -21.31 -8.44
CA SER A 30 11.11 -22.55 -9.02
C SER A 30 9.60 -22.64 -8.80
N ASP A 31 9.00 -23.74 -9.27
CA ASP A 31 7.60 -24.09 -9.04
C ASP A 31 7.34 -24.77 -7.68
N SER A 32 8.36 -24.86 -6.82
CA SER A 32 8.18 -25.36 -5.47
C SER A 32 7.17 -24.49 -4.70
N LYS A 33 6.37 -25.11 -3.84
CA LYS A 33 5.38 -24.37 -3.03
C LYS A 33 6.06 -23.36 -2.11
N GLU A 34 7.29 -23.65 -1.71
CA GLU A 34 8.13 -22.84 -0.84
C GLU A 34 8.58 -21.56 -1.56
N ASP A 35 9.07 -21.68 -2.79
CA ASP A 35 9.55 -20.54 -3.59
C ASP A 35 8.40 -19.64 -4.03
N ILE A 36 7.26 -20.21 -4.40
CA ILE A 36 6.04 -19.43 -4.72
C ILE A 36 5.59 -18.62 -3.51
N LYS A 37 5.58 -19.23 -2.32
CA LYS A 37 5.25 -18.52 -1.06
C LYS A 37 6.30 -17.45 -0.72
N ALA A 38 7.58 -17.69 -1.02
CA ALA A 38 8.63 -16.70 -0.80
C ALA A 38 8.44 -15.48 -1.71
N ALA A 39 8.20 -15.67 -3.00
CA ALA A 39 7.90 -14.59 -3.94
C ALA A 39 6.64 -13.81 -3.54
N PHE A 40 5.57 -14.51 -3.14
CA PHE A 40 4.33 -13.88 -2.67
C PHE A 40 4.52 -13.01 -1.42
N ARG A 41 5.39 -13.43 -0.50
CA ARG A 41 5.75 -12.63 0.69
C ARG A 41 6.64 -11.44 0.33
N GLY A 42 7.58 -11.61 -0.60
CA GLY A 42 8.40 -10.51 -1.13
C GLY A 42 7.54 -9.41 -1.75
N ASP A 43 6.60 -9.79 -2.61
CA ASP A 43 5.60 -8.87 -3.18
C ASP A 43 4.72 -8.23 -2.09
N GLY A 44 4.28 -9.04 -1.11
CA GLY A 44 3.53 -8.57 0.04
C GLY A 44 4.25 -7.46 0.80
N LEU A 45 5.54 -7.65 1.07
CA LEU A 45 6.40 -6.74 1.81
C LEU A 45 6.71 -5.44 1.03
N SER A 46 7.13 -5.57 -0.23
CA SER A 46 7.65 -4.44 -1.00
C SER A 46 6.56 -3.66 -1.73
N ASN A 47 5.51 -4.32 -2.22
CA ASN A 47 4.53 -3.70 -3.10
C ASN A 47 3.15 -3.60 -2.43
N ARG A 48 2.52 -4.74 -2.11
CA ARG A 48 1.11 -4.77 -1.65
C ARG A 48 0.92 -4.07 -0.32
N TRP A 49 1.93 -4.02 0.54
CA TRP A 49 1.87 -3.29 1.80
C TRP A 49 1.55 -1.80 1.61
N PHE A 50 1.97 -1.20 0.49
CA PHE A 50 1.70 0.20 0.16
C PHE A 50 0.54 0.35 -0.83
N LEU A 51 0.47 -0.53 -1.84
CA LEU A 51 -0.58 -0.49 -2.86
C LEU A 51 -1.97 -0.75 -2.29
N ASP A 52 -2.12 -1.75 -1.43
CA ASP A 52 -3.45 -2.15 -0.95
C ASP A 52 -4.11 -1.06 -0.08
N PRO A 53 -3.42 -0.36 0.84
CA PRO A 53 -4.01 0.78 1.54
C PRO A 53 -4.48 1.90 0.61
N ILE A 54 -3.74 2.17 -0.47
CA ILE A 54 -4.05 3.24 -1.42
C ILE A 54 -5.27 2.88 -2.29
N PHE A 55 -5.32 1.65 -2.80
CA PHE A 55 -6.31 1.26 -3.82
C PHE A 55 -7.47 0.40 -3.29
N LYS A 56 -7.31 -0.23 -2.13
CA LYS A 56 -8.29 -1.15 -1.53
C LYS A 56 -8.68 -0.75 -0.10
N ALA A 57 -8.15 0.36 0.42
CA ALA A 57 -8.40 0.84 1.78
C ALA A 57 -8.20 -0.26 2.85
N SER A 58 -7.22 -1.15 2.65
CA SER A 58 -6.93 -2.26 3.56
C SER A 58 -5.47 -2.71 3.44
N TYR A 59 -4.92 -3.26 4.52
CA TYR A 59 -3.61 -3.92 4.48
C TYR A 59 -3.76 -5.41 4.12
N PRO A 60 -2.77 -6.01 3.43
CA PRO A 60 -2.82 -7.43 3.07
C PRO A 60 -2.75 -8.32 4.33
N GLU A 61 -3.78 -9.14 4.54
CA GLU A 61 -3.94 -9.99 5.74
C GLU A 61 -2.80 -10.98 5.95
N ASP A 62 -2.19 -11.46 4.86
CA ASP A 62 -1.04 -12.36 4.94
C ASP A 62 0.19 -11.67 5.55
N MET A 63 0.42 -10.39 5.22
CA MET A 63 1.53 -9.61 5.76
C MET A 63 1.23 -9.07 7.16
N LYS A 64 -0.03 -8.72 7.44
CA LYS A 64 -0.46 -8.35 8.80
C LYS A 64 -0.06 -9.43 9.81
N LYS A 65 -0.35 -10.70 9.50
CA LYS A 65 0.02 -11.86 10.33
C LYS A 65 1.53 -12.01 10.54
N VAL A 66 2.34 -11.56 9.59
CA VAL A 66 3.80 -11.58 9.71
C VAL A 66 4.25 -10.46 10.64
N PHE A 67 3.79 -9.22 10.40
CA PHE A 67 4.24 -8.07 11.16
C PHE A 67 3.72 -8.03 12.60
N ILE A 68 2.53 -8.56 12.89
CA ILE A 68 2.06 -8.68 14.28
C ILE A 68 3.04 -9.48 15.14
N LYS A 69 3.67 -10.50 14.57
CA LYS A 69 4.67 -11.32 15.28
C LYS A 69 5.97 -10.59 15.57
N VAL A 70 6.28 -9.54 14.81
CA VAL A 70 7.59 -8.85 14.85
C VAL A 70 7.48 -7.48 15.51
N ALA A 71 6.38 -6.76 15.24
CA ALA A 71 6.17 -5.37 15.61
C ALA A 71 4.99 -5.16 16.57
N GLY A 72 4.22 -6.20 16.88
CA GLY A 72 3.02 -6.12 17.71
C GLY A 72 1.76 -5.69 16.94
N GLU A 73 0.68 -5.48 17.69
CA GLU A 73 -0.63 -5.11 17.13
C GLU A 73 -0.61 -3.71 16.49
N PHE A 74 -1.50 -3.50 15.52
CA PHE A 74 -1.58 -2.24 14.76
C PHE A 74 -2.46 -1.18 15.44
N ASP A 75 -2.31 -1.01 16.76
CA ASP A 75 -3.10 -0.05 17.55
C ASP A 75 -2.90 1.40 17.12
N PHE A 76 -1.87 1.67 16.30
CA PHE A 76 -1.63 2.98 15.68
C PHE A 76 -2.59 3.30 14.53
N ILE A 77 -3.22 2.30 13.91
CA ILE A 77 -4.23 2.53 12.87
C ILE A 77 -5.52 2.96 13.55
N LYS A 78 -5.97 4.18 13.26
CA LYS A 78 -7.20 4.75 13.83
C LYS A 78 -8.36 4.67 12.84
N ASP A 79 -9.56 4.76 13.37
CA ASP A 79 -10.77 4.84 12.56
C ASP A 79 -10.68 5.99 11.56
N GLY A 80 -10.95 5.72 10.28
CA GLY A 80 -10.86 6.71 9.20
C GLY A 80 -9.50 6.80 8.52
N ASP A 81 -8.42 6.23 9.08
CA ASP A 81 -7.07 6.35 8.50
C ASP A 81 -7.01 5.69 7.12
N LEU A 82 -7.53 4.47 6.96
CA LEU A 82 -7.50 3.76 5.69
C LEU A 82 -8.36 4.45 4.63
N GLN A 83 -9.50 5.02 5.02
CA GLN A 83 -10.33 5.84 4.14
C GLN A 83 -9.55 7.07 3.69
N LYS A 84 -8.90 7.78 4.61
CA LYS A 84 -8.07 8.95 4.32
C LYS A 84 -6.84 8.62 3.48
N ILE A 85 -6.24 7.44 3.66
CA ILE A 85 -5.11 6.95 2.84
C ILE A 85 -5.60 6.67 1.41
N SER A 86 -6.75 6.02 1.26
CA SER A 86 -7.33 5.59 -0.02
C SER A 86 -8.01 6.69 -0.85
N ILE A 87 -7.91 7.95 -0.42
CA ILE A 87 -8.43 9.08 -1.20
C ILE A 87 -7.85 9.03 -2.61
N LYS A 88 -8.75 9.06 -3.60
CA LYS A 88 -8.41 8.93 -5.01
C LYS A 88 -7.25 9.85 -5.39
N ASN A 89 -6.20 9.29 -5.96
CA ASN A 89 -5.13 10.04 -6.61
C ASN A 89 -5.48 10.24 -8.09
N ASP A 90 -4.97 11.28 -8.74
CA ASP A 90 -5.20 11.52 -10.17
C ASP A 90 -4.29 10.67 -11.06
N PHE A 91 -3.15 10.24 -10.51
CA PHE A 91 -2.20 9.32 -11.14
C PHE A 91 -1.42 8.53 -10.08
N LEU A 92 -0.67 7.52 -10.53
CA LEU A 92 0.33 6.79 -9.76
C LEU A 92 1.67 6.94 -10.49
N GLY A 93 2.70 7.38 -9.78
CA GLY A 93 4.08 7.34 -10.28
C GLY A 93 4.73 5.99 -9.97
N VAL A 94 5.50 5.45 -10.91
CA VAL A 94 6.26 4.20 -10.77
C VAL A 94 7.64 4.33 -11.40
#